data_AF-A0A3N0Y995-F1
#
_entry.id   AF-A0A3N0Y995-F1
#
_cell.length_a   1.000
_cell.length_b   1.000
_cell.length_c   1.000
_cell.angle_alpha   90.00
_cell.angle_beta   90.00
_cell.angle_gamma   90.00
#
_symmetry.space_group_name_H-M   'P 1'
#
loop_
_entity.id
_entity.type
_entity.pdbx_description
1 polymer ?
#
loop_
_entity_poly.entity_id
_entity_poly.type
_entity_poly.pdbx_seq_one_letter_code
_entity_poly.pdbx_strand_id
1 'polypeptide(L)'
;MKHSVSLERPQIVEDFIQRLMNGAEGEIDGQVTFSSAHLQECLTDLACAVMNRERSVFQSYSQFYEHILQQQEQLLYQREQDVKELEAKEMQASDPYRKVADVCRGMMVDITALRARLSQLEEEKRSLDQHLNLKHRERNDKLVRQLFSTCVLLKSRLDKYHMNMDQDVRQLVSSVRKEGVDRIIKLKNKLSSTNDNETLIHTLQEKEVLEDLYAENSKLAGLLCKLRAFSHWRLVIGQEKLQKELLQWQLNEVSCKSKALQVKTISEQNEIARKQELDAVKEAMLQCKSDYEHIRRQIIQQSQKLQDVEHRSARDAQSRQELESLRRQSLEQLQEDVEDRESRLRALSAQLEKNSKETELWQQRNHKQIKHVRGQLHQERSLKQEAFQQVDKLQSQMHNIEESLCKSSFPSGLLRNNSVMSFTNSSFINTTDELNNTESGWRESWTPLDRPKTNSNRLRLDISETLLPSLSDGIASSSHPSYKNLTLGHK
;
A
#
# COMPACT_ATOMS: atom_id res chain seq x y z
N MET A 1 -42.31 30.87 -31.75
CA MET A 1 -43.32 31.84 -32.26
C MET A 1 -42.76 32.49 -33.52
N LYS A 2 -43.60 33.00 -34.45
CA LYS A 2 -43.10 33.74 -35.63
C LYS A 2 -42.96 35.22 -35.28
N HIS A 3 -41.73 35.67 -34.99
CA HIS A 3 -41.45 37.11 -34.83
C HIS A 3 -41.04 37.69 -36.18
N SER A 4 -41.98 38.41 -36.81
CA SER A 4 -41.71 39.23 -37.99
C SER A 4 -40.95 40.48 -37.57
N VAL A 5 -39.61 40.40 -37.56
CA VAL A 5 -38.75 41.56 -37.29
C VAL A 5 -38.78 42.49 -38.50
N SER A 6 -39.76 43.38 -38.53
CA SER A 6 -39.64 44.63 -39.26
C SER A 6 -38.48 45.41 -38.64
N LEU A 7 -37.46 45.74 -39.42
CA LEU A 7 -36.37 46.61 -38.98
C LEU A 7 -36.83 48.06 -39.04
N GLU A 8 -37.73 48.42 -38.13
CA GLU A 8 -38.02 49.83 -37.84
C GLU A 8 -36.73 50.54 -37.42
N ARG A 9 -36.57 51.78 -37.89
CA ARG A 9 -35.37 52.58 -37.65
C ARG A 9 -35.21 52.76 -36.13
N PRO A 10 -34.09 52.34 -35.51
CA PRO A 10 -34.00 52.32 -34.06
C PRO A 10 -34.24 53.71 -33.48
N GLN A 11 -35.11 53.82 -32.47
CA GLN A 11 -35.57 55.10 -31.92
C GLN A 11 -34.42 56.06 -31.54
N ILE A 12 -33.30 55.50 -31.04
CA ILE A 12 -32.02 56.18 -30.77
C ILE A 12 -31.52 57.04 -31.95
N VAL A 13 -31.78 56.62 -33.21
CA VAL A 13 -31.40 57.35 -34.42
C VAL A 13 -32.29 58.57 -34.63
N GLU A 14 -33.60 58.46 -34.35
CA GLU A 14 -34.52 59.60 -34.40
C GLU A 14 -34.25 60.58 -33.25
N ASP A 15 -34.03 60.07 -32.03
CA ASP A 15 -33.68 60.87 -30.84
C ASP A 15 -32.36 61.63 -31.01
N PHE A 16 -31.42 61.08 -31.80
CA PHE A 16 -30.17 61.73 -32.18
C PHE A 16 -30.40 62.80 -33.26
N ILE A 17 -31.17 62.51 -34.30
CA ILE A 17 -31.49 63.48 -35.37
C ILE A 17 -32.22 64.69 -34.77
N GLN A 18 -33.19 64.48 -33.87
CA GLN A 18 -33.88 65.56 -33.17
C GLN A 18 -32.92 66.42 -32.34
N ARG A 19 -32.04 65.80 -31.52
CA ARG A 19 -31.03 66.54 -30.73
C ARG A 19 -30.03 67.30 -31.60
N LEU A 20 -29.56 66.69 -32.69
CA LEU A 20 -28.64 67.34 -33.63
C LEU A 20 -29.28 68.58 -34.26
N MET A 21 -30.48 68.44 -34.84
CA MET A 21 -31.19 69.54 -35.53
C MET A 21 -31.56 70.70 -34.59
N ASN A 22 -31.79 70.43 -33.30
CA ASN A 22 -32.12 71.47 -32.30
C ASN A 22 -30.97 72.48 -32.04
N GLY A 23 -29.75 72.20 -32.49
CA GLY A 23 -28.58 73.10 -32.35
C GLY A 23 -27.95 73.51 -33.69
N ALA A 24 -28.73 73.54 -34.77
CA ALA A 24 -28.30 74.12 -36.04
C ALA A 24 -28.16 75.66 -35.92
N GLU A 25 -26.98 76.20 -36.24
CA GLU A 25 -26.70 77.64 -36.12
C GLU A 25 -27.10 78.43 -37.39
N GLY A 26 -27.37 77.73 -38.48
CA GLY A 26 -27.89 78.27 -39.74
C GLY A 26 -27.88 77.24 -40.86
N GLU A 27 -28.72 77.45 -41.87
CA GLU A 27 -28.72 76.72 -43.14
C GLU A 27 -28.53 77.72 -44.28
N ILE A 28 -27.44 77.60 -45.02
CA ILE A 28 -27.08 78.51 -46.12
C ILE A 28 -26.70 77.66 -47.34
N ASP A 29 -27.35 77.91 -48.48
CA ASP A 29 -27.13 77.21 -49.76
C ASP A 29 -27.21 75.66 -49.66
N GLY A 30 -28.07 75.16 -48.76
CA GLY A 30 -28.26 73.73 -48.51
C GLY A 30 -27.19 73.07 -47.62
N GLN A 31 -26.34 73.85 -46.95
CA GLN A 31 -25.43 73.38 -45.92
C GLN A 31 -25.88 73.87 -44.54
N VAL A 32 -26.06 72.93 -43.61
CA VAL A 32 -26.36 73.21 -42.20
C VAL A 32 -25.05 73.23 -41.40
N THR A 33 -24.81 74.32 -40.66
CA THR A 33 -23.63 74.47 -39.79
C THR A 33 -23.97 74.25 -38.33
N PHE A 34 -23.10 73.52 -37.62
CA PHE A 34 -23.22 73.22 -36.19
C PHE A 34 -21.94 73.61 -35.46
N SER A 35 -22.06 74.12 -34.23
CA SER A 35 -20.92 74.25 -33.33
C SER A 35 -20.29 72.88 -33.03
N SER A 36 -18.97 72.82 -33.06
CA SER A 36 -18.19 71.61 -32.78
C SER A 36 -18.51 71.02 -31.40
N ALA A 37 -18.80 71.88 -30.40
CA ALA A 37 -19.18 71.45 -29.06
C ALA A 37 -20.54 70.73 -29.05
N HIS A 38 -21.56 71.30 -29.70
CA HIS A 38 -22.90 70.70 -29.79
C HIS A 38 -22.88 69.37 -30.55
N LEU A 39 -22.14 69.29 -31.66
CA LEU A 39 -21.96 68.05 -32.40
C LEU A 39 -21.28 66.98 -31.53
N GLN A 40 -20.23 67.34 -30.78
CA GLN A 40 -19.52 66.40 -29.92
C GLN A 40 -20.38 65.93 -28.74
N GLU A 41 -21.19 66.81 -28.13
CA GLU A 41 -22.17 66.46 -27.10
C GLU A 41 -23.20 65.45 -27.63
N CYS A 42 -23.84 65.76 -28.77
CA CYS A 42 -24.80 64.86 -29.43
C CYS A 42 -24.19 63.49 -29.78
N LEU A 43 -22.92 63.43 -30.18
CA LEU A 43 -22.20 62.18 -30.46
C LEU A 43 -21.88 61.39 -29.19
N THR A 44 -21.54 62.06 -28.08
CA THR A 44 -21.36 61.37 -26.79
C THR A 44 -22.69 60.81 -26.25
N ASP A 45 -23.79 61.54 -26.41
CA ASP A 45 -25.14 61.10 -26.06
C ASP A 45 -25.56 59.86 -26.88
N LEU A 46 -25.31 59.87 -28.19
CA LEU A 46 -25.54 58.74 -29.08
C LEU A 46 -24.69 57.52 -28.68
N ALA A 47 -23.40 57.72 -28.37
CA ALA A 47 -22.53 56.64 -27.91
C ALA A 47 -23.03 56.02 -26.60
N CYS A 48 -23.46 56.83 -25.63
CA CYS A 48 -24.06 56.37 -24.38
C CYS A 48 -25.37 55.61 -24.62
N ALA A 49 -26.25 56.10 -25.51
CA ALA A 49 -27.49 55.43 -25.87
C ALA A 49 -27.26 54.06 -26.52
N VAL A 50 -26.30 53.97 -27.46
CA VAL A 50 -25.92 52.71 -28.12
C VAL A 50 -25.29 51.74 -27.11
N MET A 51 -24.35 52.17 -26.27
CA MET A 51 -23.75 51.31 -25.24
C MET A 51 -24.80 50.78 -24.24
N ASN A 52 -25.76 51.61 -23.82
CA ASN A 52 -26.87 51.16 -22.97
C ASN A 52 -27.80 50.16 -23.69
N ARG A 53 -28.03 50.34 -25.00
CA ARG A 53 -28.78 49.37 -25.82
C ARG A 53 -28.06 48.02 -25.88
N GLU A 54 -26.79 48.00 -26.27
CA GLU A 54 -26.02 46.75 -26.37
C GLU A 54 -25.87 46.06 -25.01
N ARG A 55 -25.70 46.83 -23.92
CA ARG A 55 -25.70 46.30 -22.55
C ARG A 55 -27.04 45.62 -22.20
N SER A 56 -28.16 46.27 -22.50
CA SER A 56 -29.51 45.73 -22.24
C SER A 56 -29.81 44.49 -23.09
N VAL A 57 -29.40 44.49 -24.36
CA VAL A 57 -29.50 43.34 -25.27
C VAL A 57 -28.64 42.17 -24.78
N PHE A 58 -27.39 42.43 -24.39
CA PHE A 58 -26.51 41.42 -23.82
C PHE A 58 -27.05 40.83 -22.52
N GLN A 59 -27.59 41.67 -21.61
CA GLN A 59 -28.24 41.21 -20.38
C GLN A 59 -29.47 40.34 -20.69
N SER A 60 -30.29 40.72 -21.67
CA SER A 60 -31.46 39.95 -22.10
C SER A 60 -31.07 38.56 -22.65
N TYR A 61 -30.06 38.49 -23.51
CA TYR A 61 -29.55 37.20 -24.01
C TYR A 61 -28.88 36.37 -22.92
N SER A 62 -28.08 36.98 -22.03
CA SER A 62 -27.46 36.30 -20.90
C SER A 62 -28.51 35.66 -19.99
N GLN A 63 -29.58 36.39 -19.66
CA GLN A 63 -30.71 35.84 -18.89
C GLN A 63 -31.43 34.71 -19.64
N PHE A 64 -31.62 34.84 -20.96
CA PHE A 64 -32.27 33.79 -21.77
C PHE A 64 -31.46 32.48 -21.78
N TYR A 65 -30.14 32.55 -21.96
CA TYR A 65 -29.27 31.36 -21.91
C TYR A 65 -29.19 30.76 -20.50
N GLU A 66 -29.16 31.59 -19.45
CA GLU A 66 -29.19 31.15 -18.05
C GLU A 66 -30.44 30.31 -17.74
N HIS A 67 -31.63 30.76 -18.16
CA HIS A 67 -32.88 29.99 -17.98
C HIS A 67 -32.86 28.66 -18.74
N ILE A 68 -32.26 28.61 -19.94
CA ILE A 68 -32.11 27.36 -20.70
C ILE A 68 -31.17 26.40 -19.98
N LEU A 69 -30.03 26.88 -19.46
CA LEU A 69 -29.07 26.06 -18.72
C LEU A 69 -29.70 25.43 -17.47
N GLN A 70 -30.39 26.24 -16.65
CA GLN A 70 -31.10 25.77 -15.46
C GLN A 70 -32.19 24.74 -15.80
N GLN A 71 -32.91 24.90 -16.92
CA GLN A 71 -33.89 23.91 -17.39
C GLN A 71 -33.23 22.58 -17.80
N GLN A 72 -32.08 22.61 -18.48
CA GLN A 72 -31.36 21.40 -18.86
C GLN A 72 -30.74 20.69 -17.65
N GLU A 73 -30.23 21.43 -16.66
CA GLU A 73 -29.68 20.88 -15.42
C GLU A 73 -30.75 20.13 -14.62
N GLN A 74 -31.95 20.71 -14.44
CA GLN A 74 -33.08 20.06 -13.78
C GLN A 74 -33.51 18.77 -14.50
N LEU A 75 -33.58 18.81 -15.84
CA LEU A 75 -33.92 17.64 -16.65
C LEU A 75 -32.87 16.54 -16.54
N LEU A 76 -31.58 16.89 -16.54
CA LEU A 76 -30.47 15.96 -16.39
C LEU A 76 -30.48 15.29 -15.00
N TYR A 77 -30.66 16.08 -13.94
CA TYR A 77 -30.77 15.56 -12.57
C TYR A 77 -31.92 14.55 -12.42
N GLN A 78 -33.10 14.84 -12.99
CA GLN A 78 -34.22 13.91 -12.95
C GLN A 78 -33.92 12.61 -13.72
N ARG A 79 -33.25 12.69 -14.88
CA ARG A 79 -32.82 11.50 -15.64
C ARG A 79 -31.76 10.68 -14.91
N GLU A 80 -30.83 11.32 -14.20
CA GLU A 80 -29.84 10.63 -13.37
C GLU A 80 -30.52 9.86 -12.23
N GLN A 81 -31.59 10.41 -11.65
CA GLN A 81 -32.39 9.75 -10.63
C GLN A 81 -33.22 8.57 -11.19
N ASP A 82 -33.83 8.74 -12.38
CA ASP A 82 -34.53 7.65 -13.09
C ASP A 82 -33.59 6.44 -13.34
N VAL A 83 -32.34 6.71 -13.75
CA VAL A 83 -31.32 5.67 -13.99
C VAL A 83 -30.96 4.93 -12.70
N LYS A 84 -30.67 5.65 -11.61
CA LYS A 84 -30.36 5.04 -10.30
C LYS A 84 -31.50 4.15 -9.79
N GLU A 85 -32.75 4.56 -10.02
CA GLU A 85 -33.91 3.74 -9.68
C GLU A 85 -34.01 2.46 -10.51
N LEU A 86 -33.64 2.49 -11.79
CA LEU A 86 -33.61 1.29 -12.64
C LEU A 86 -32.48 0.34 -12.25
N GLU A 87 -31.28 0.86 -12.02
CA GLU A 87 -30.13 0.08 -11.53
C GLU A 87 -30.42 -0.62 -10.18
N ALA A 88 -31.07 0.09 -9.25
CA ALA A 88 -31.49 -0.48 -7.96
C ALA A 88 -32.54 -1.60 -8.12
N LYS A 89 -33.46 -1.47 -9.08
CA LYS A 89 -34.47 -2.50 -9.40
C LYS A 89 -33.84 -3.71 -10.09
N GLU A 90 -32.86 -3.50 -10.98
CA GLU A 90 -32.10 -4.57 -11.63
C GLU A 90 -31.24 -5.37 -10.63
N MET A 91 -30.58 -4.70 -9.67
CA MET A 91 -29.84 -5.37 -8.59
C MET A 91 -30.74 -6.30 -7.77
N GLN A 92 -31.98 -5.89 -7.48
CA GLN A 92 -32.97 -6.75 -6.78
C GLN A 92 -33.48 -7.89 -7.68
N ALA A 93 -33.63 -7.66 -8.99
CA ALA A 93 -34.06 -8.67 -9.96
C ALA A 93 -33.00 -9.77 -10.25
N SER A 94 -31.76 -9.60 -9.78
CA SER A 94 -30.68 -10.60 -9.91
C SER A 94 -30.89 -11.85 -9.03
N ASP A 95 -31.59 -11.69 -7.90
CA ASP A 95 -31.84 -12.72 -6.88
C ASP A 95 -32.55 -14.01 -7.39
N PRO A 96 -33.69 -13.97 -8.13
CA PRO A 96 -34.35 -15.18 -8.62
C PRO A 96 -33.46 -16.05 -9.52
N TYR A 97 -32.68 -15.47 -10.43
CA TYR A 97 -31.76 -16.23 -11.28
C TYR A 97 -30.62 -16.85 -10.48
N ARG A 98 -30.11 -16.14 -9.46
CA ARG A 98 -29.11 -16.68 -8.53
C ARG A 98 -29.65 -17.90 -7.77
N LYS A 99 -30.85 -17.78 -7.19
CA LYS A 99 -31.54 -18.87 -6.46
C LYS A 99 -31.79 -20.09 -7.34
N VAL A 100 -32.26 -19.91 -8.59
CA VAL A 100 -32.42 -21.00 -9.56
C VAL A 100 -31.06 -21.63 -9.88
N ALA A 101 -30.00 -20.84 -10.06
CA ALA A 101 -28.66 -21.36 -10.31
C ALA A 101 -28.07 -22.14 -9.12
N ASP A 102 -28.37 -21.74 -7.87
CA ASP A 102 -27.98 -22.48 -6.67
C ASP A 102 -28.73 -23.83 -6.54
N VAL A 103 -30.04 -23.86 -6.80
CA VAL A 103 -30.81 -25.11 -6.84
C VAL A 103 -30.30 -26.04 -7.95
N CYS A 104 -30.04 -25.51 -9.16
CA CYS A 104 -29.45 -26.28 -10.26
C CYS A 104 -28.05 -26.80 -9.92
N ARG A 105 -27.22 -26.03 -9.19
CA ARG A 105 -25.92 -26.51 -8.69
C ARG A 105 -26.09 -27.68 -7.72
N GLY A 106 -26.99 -27.57 -6.74
CA GLY A 106 -27.32 -28.66 -5.81
C GLY A 106 -27.76 -29.93 -6.55
N MET A 107 -28.76 -29.82 -7.43
CA MET A 107 -29.24 -30.94 -8.25
C MET A 107 -28.14 -31.56 -9.12
N MET A 108 -27.21 -30.78 -9.68
CA MET A 108 -26.07 -31.33 -10.43
C MET A 108 -25.09 -32.11 -9.54
N VAL A 109 -24.84 -31.67 -8.30
CA VAL A 109 -24.03 -32.41 -7.32
C VAL A 109 -24.73 -33.71 -6.94
N ASP A 110 -26.03 -33.68 -6.62
CA ASP A 110 -26.82 -34.87 -6.27
C ASP A 110 -26.86 -35.89 -7.42
N ILE A 111 -27.13 -35.43 -8.65
CA ILE A 111 -27.10 -36.27 -9.86
C ILE A 111 -25.70 -36.87 -10.07
N THR A 112 -24.63 -36.13 -9.76
CA THR A 112 -23.25 -36.63 -9.88
C THR A 112 -22.93 -37.68 -8.80
N ALA A 113 -23.34 -37.45 -7.56
CA ALA A 113 -23.21 -38.42 -6.47
C ALA A 113 -24.01 -39.72 -6.74
N LEU A 114 -25.25 -39.59 -7.24
CA LEU A 114 -26.08 -40.72 -7.64
C LEU A 114 -25.46 -41.50 -8.82
N ARG A 115 -24.91 -40.82 -9.83
CA ARG A 115 -24.17 -41.46 -10.95
C ARG A 115 -22.91 -42.18 -10.48
N ALA A 116 -22.17 -41.61 -9.53
CA ALA A 116 -21.01 -42.25 -8.93
C ALA A 116 -21.41 -43.51 -8.15
N ARG A 117 -22.49 -43.43 -7.35
CA ARG A 117 -23.00 -44.59 -6.58
C ARG A 117 -23.59 -45.68 -7.48
N LEU A 118 -24.24 -45.32 -8.59
CA LEU A 118 -24.68 -46.28 -9.61
C LEU A 118 -23.49 -46.99 -10.26
N SER A 119 -22.48 -46.24 -10.73
CA SER A 119 -21.25 -46.81 -11.30
C SER A 119 -20.54 -47.77 -10.32
N GLN A 120 -20.52 -47.44 -9.03
CA GLN A 120 -19.99 -48.32 -7.99
C GLN A 120 -20.83 -49.60 -7.83
N LEU A 121 -22.16 -49.48 -7.70
CA LEU A 121 -23.06 -50.64 -7.56
C LEU A 121 -23.05 -51.56 -8.78
N GLU A 122 -22.86 -51.00 -9.98
CA GLU A 122 -22.65 -51.78 -11.19
C GLU A 122 -21.31 -52.54 -11.17
N GLU A 123 -20.22 -51.93 -10.70
CA GLU A 123 -18.93 -52.63 -10.58
C GLU A 123 -18.95 -53.70 -9.47
N GLU A 124 -19.58 -53.41 -8.33
CA GLU A 124 -19.87 -54.38 -7.27
C GLU A 124 -20.64 -55.58 -7.86
N LYS A 125 -21.70 -55.33 -8.65
CA LYS A 125 -22.44 -56.39 -9.37
C LYS A 125 -21.55 -57.15 -10.36
N ARG A 126 -20.80 -56.46 -11.23
CA ARG A 126 -19.89 -57.09 -12.22
C ARG A 126 -18.88 -58.00 -11.53
N SER A 127 -18.33 -57.59 -10.39
CA SER A 127 -17.38 -58.39 -9.60
C SER A 127 -18.03 -59.64 -8.98
N LEU A 128 -19.27 -59.53 -8.49
CA LEU A 128 -20.04 -60.64 -7.95
C LEU A 128 -20.42 -61.64 -9.05
N ASP A 129 -20.87 -61.16 -10.21
CA ASP A 129 -21.19 -61.98 -11.39
C ASP A 129 -19.93 -62.71 -11.89
N GLN A 130 -18.76 -62.03 -11.96
CA GLN A 130 -17.48 -62.68 -12.28
C GLN A 130 -17.11 -63.76 -11.27
N HIS A 131 -17.20 -63.47 -9.97
CA HIS A 131 -16.87 -64.42 -8.90
C HIS A 131 -17.80 -65.65 -8.88
N LEU A 132 -19.09 -65.45 -9.14
CA LEU A 132 -20.08 -66.52 -9.27
C LEU A 132 -19.83 -67.36 -10.52
N ASN A 133 -19.48 -66.74 -11.66
CA ASN A 133 -19.11 -67.45 -12.89
C ASN A 133 -17.81 -68.26 -12.72
N LEU A 134 -16.80 -67.72 -12.01
CA LEU A 134 -15.58 -68.46 -11.67
C LEU A 134 -15.89 -69.67 -10.79
N LYS A 135 -16.72 -69.54 -9.75
CA LYS A 135 -17.16 -70.66 -8.90
C LYS A 135 -17.94 -71.73 -9.68
N HIS A 136 -18.76 -71.35 -10.65
CA HIS A 136 -19.44 -72.32 -11.51
C HIS A 136 -18.48 -73.01 -12.48
N ARG A 137 -17.58 -72.27 -13.12
CA ARG A 137 -16.52 -72.86 -13.97
C ARG A 137 -15.66 -73.83 -13.17
N GLU A 138 -15.20 -73.48 -11.97
CA GLU A 138 -14.36 -74.35 -11.15
C GLU A 138 -15.05 -75.68 -10.79
N ARG A 139 -16.34 -75.64 -10.41
CA ARG A 139 -17.13 -76.85 -10.12
C ARG A 139 -17.32 -77.71 -11.38
N ASN A 140 -17.67 -77.08 -12.49
CA ASN A 140 -17.90 -77.77 -13.76
C ASN A 140 -16.60 -78.37 -14.31
N ASP A 141 -15.50 -77.62 -14.30
CA ASP A 141 -14.17 -78.10 -14.70
C ASP A 141 -13.71 -79.29 -13.86
N LYS A 142 -13.95 -79.29 -12.53
CA LYS A 142 -13.65 -80.43 -11.66
C LYS A 142 -14.45 -81.67 -12.05
N LEU A 143 -15.77 -81.53 -12.22
CA LEU A 143 -16.66 -82.63 -12.64
C LEU A 143 -16.31 -83.16 -14.04
N VAL A 144 -16.04 -82.27 -14.99
CA VAL A 144 -15.66 -82.60 -16.37
C VAL A 144 -14.31 -83.31 -16.42
N ARG A 145 -13.30 -82.85 -15.65
CA ARG A 145 -12.01 -83.54 -15.52
C ARG A 145 -12.14 -84.92 -14.88
N GLN A 146 -13.01 -85.07 -13.87
CA GLN A 146 -13.32 -86.38 -13.26
C GLN A 146 -13.98 -87.31 -14.28
N LEU A 147 -15.01 -86.83 -15.00
CA LEU A 147 -15.68 -87.60 -16.05
C LEU A 147 -14.72 -88.04 -17.17
N PHE A 148 -13.88 -87.13 -17.69
CA PHE A 148 -12.87 -87.48 -18.68
C PHE A 148 -11.86 -88.51 -18.14
N SER A 149 -11.41 -88.39 -16.89
CA SER A 149 -10.52 -89.37 -16.25
C SER A 149 -11.17 -90.76 -16.18
N THR A 150 -12.43 -90.84 -15.73
CA THR A 150 -13.19 -92.10 -15.68
C THR A 150 -13.42 -92.68 -17.07
N CYS A 151 -13.73 -91.85 -18.07
CA CYS A 151 -13.91 -92.29 -19.46
C CYS A 151 -12.60 -92.82 -20.08
N VAL A 152 -11.45 -92.18 -19.83
CA VAL A 152 -10.13 -92.65 -20.29
C VAL A 152 -9.73 -93.95 -19.58
N LEU A 153 -10.02 -94.09 -18.28
CA LEU A 153 -9.79 -95.33 -17.55
C LEU A 153 -10.67 -96.48 -18.07
N LEU A 154 -11.96 -96.20 -18.32
CA LEU A 154 -12.89 -97.20 -18.87
C LEU A 154 -12.48 -97.60 -20.30
N LYS A 155 -12.10 -96.65 -21.15
CA LYS A 155 -11.63 -96.91 -22.52
C LYS A 155 -10.34 -97.73 -22.54
N SER A 156 -9.35 -97.39 -21.72
CA SER A 156 -8.10 -98.17 -21.65
C SER A 156 -8.30 -99.58 -21.09
N ARG A 157 -9.24 -99.78 -20.16
CA ARG A 157 -9.66 -101.11 -19.70
C ARG A 157 -10.40 -101.90 -20.81
N LEU A 158 -11.30 -101.26 -21.55
CA LEU A 158 -12.01 -101.87 -22.68
C LEU A 158 -11.04 -102.26 -23.81
N ASP A 159 -10.10 -101.38 -24.15
CA ASP A 159 -9.06 -101.65 -25.14
C ASP A 159 -8.18 -102.82 -24.73
N LYS A 160 -7.80 -102.91 -23.44
CA LYS A 160 -7.08 -104.08 -22.92
C LYS A 160 -7.90 -105.37 -23.06
N TYR A 161 -9.21 -105.36 -22.79
CA TYR A 161 -10.06 -106.54 -23.03
C TYR A 161 -10.14 -106.90 -24.51
N HIS A 162 -10.24 -105.93 -25.43
CA HIS A 162 -10.23 -106.20 -26.87
C HIS A 162 -8.90 -106.78 -27.35
N MET A 163 -7.76 -106.23 -26.91
CA MET A 163 -6.43 -106.77 -27.27
C MET A 163 -6.22 -108.17 -26.73
N ASN A 164 -6.61 -108.44 -25.47
CA ASN A 164 -6.58 -109.78 -24.89
C ASN A 164 -7.47 -110.74 -25.69
N MET A 165 -8.73 -110.39 -25.95
CA MET A 165 -9.68 -111.24 -26.68
C MET A 165 -9.23 -111.53 -28.12
N ASP A 166 -8.69 -110.54 -28.82
CA ASP A 166 -8.12 -110.70 -30.17
C ASP A 166 -6.91 -111.64 -30.15
N GLN A 167 -6.03 -111.51 -29.14
CA GLN A 167 -4.91 -112.44 -28.93
C GLN A 167 -5.40 -113.86 -28.60
N ASP A 168 -6.35 -114.02 -27.68
CA ASP A 168 -6.91 -115.32 -27.27
C ASP A 168 -7.56 -116.03 -28.47
N VAL A 169 -8.31 -115.29 -29.30
CA VAL A 169 -8.92 -115.81 -30.54
C VAL A 169 -7.85 -116.20 -31.57
N ARG A 170 -6.77 -115.42 -31.76
CA ARG A 170 -5.65 -115.80 -32.63
C ARG A 170 -4.92 -117.05 -32.13
N GLN A 171 -4.72 -117.18 -30.83
CA GLN A 171 -4.10 -118.37 -30.22
C GLN A 171 -5.00 -119.60 -30.35
N LEU A 172 -6.32 -119.46 -30.19
CA LEU A 172 -7.27 -120.54 -30.45
C LEU A 172 -7.32 -120.92 -31.93
N VAL A 173 -7.41 -119.96 -32.84
CA VAL A 173 -7.46 -120.23 -34.29
C VAL A 173 -6.15 -120.86 -34.80
N SER A 174 -4.99 -120.41 -34.32
CA SER A 174 -3.70 -120.99 -34.71
C SER A 174 -3.47 -122.38 -34.09
N SER A 175 -3.87 -122.62 -32.84
CA SER A 175 -3.78 -123.97 -32.24
C SER A 175 -4.74 -124.96 -32.89
N VAL A 176 -5.99 -124.58 -33.18
CA VAL A 176 -6.95 -125.41 -33.94
C VAL A 176 -6.46 -125.65 -35.38
N ARG A 177 -5.83 -124.67 -36.02
CA ARG A 177 -5.20 -124.83 -37.36
C ARG A 177 -4.07 -125.85 -37.32
N LYS A 178 -3.16 -125.76 -36.35
CA LYS A 178 -2.07 -126.71 -36.12
C LYS A 178 -2.60 -128.11 -35.84
N GLU A 179 -3.54 -128.25 -34.90
CA GLU A 179 -4.13 -129.55 -34.55
C GLU A 179 -4.91 -130.16 -35.73
N GLY A 180 -5.59 -129.34 -36.53
CA GLY A 180 -6.26 -129.76 -37.75
C GLY A 180 -5.30 -130.34 -38.78
N VAL A 181 -4.20 -129.65 -39.08
CA VAL A 181 -3.14 -130.15 -39.97
C VAL A 181 -2.52 -131.44 -39.42
N ASP A 182 -2.20 -131.47 -38.13
CA ASP A 182 -1.71 -132.66 -37.42
C ASP A 182 -2.64 -133.86 -37.56
N ARG A 183 -3.95 -133.67 -37.33
CA ARG A 183 -4.98 -134.71 -37.45
C ARG A 183 -5.09 -135.19 -38.90
N ILE A 184 -5.03 -134.30 -39.89
CA ILE A 184 -5.05 -134.65 -41.31
C ILE A 184 -3.81 -135.47 -41.69
N ILE A 185 -2.61 -135.05 -41.29
CA ILE A 185 -1.36 -135.81 -41.52
C ILE A 185 -1.44 -137.20 -40.84
N LYS A 186 -1.88 -137.26 -39.58
CA LYS A 186 -2.07 -138.51 -38.83
C LYS A 186 -3.11 -139.46 -39.46
N LEU A 187 -4.16 -138.92 -40.09
CA LEU A 187 -5.14 -139.71 -40.85
C LEU A 187 -4.58 -140.18 -42.19
N LYS A 188 -3.90 -139.30 -42.93
CA LYS A 188 -3.34 -139.61 -44.25
C LYS A 188 -2.27 -140.69 -44.18
N ASN A 189 -1.40 -140.62 -43.17
CA ASN A 189 -0.37 -141.63 -42.89
C ASN A 189 -0.97 -142.99 -42.49
N LYS A 190 -2.18 -143.02 -41.90
CA LYS A 190 -2.91 -144.28 -41.60
C LYS A 190 -3.60 -144.90 -42.82
N LEU A 191 -3.88 -144.11 -43.86
CA LEU A 191 -4.63 -144.53 -45.05
C LEU A 191 -3.72 -144.88 -46.24
N SER A 192 -2.39 -144.88 -46.04
CA SER A 192 -1.36 -145.23 -47.04
C SER A 192 -1.46 -144.46 -48.37
N SER A 193 -2.03 -143.24 -48.38
CA SER A 193 -2.13 -142.45 -49.61
C SER A 193 -0.81 -141.74 -49.93
N THR A 194 -0.35 -141.86 -51.17
CA THR A 194 0.98 -141.43 -51.64
C THR A 194 1.16 -139.93 -51.89
N ASN A 195 0.17 -139.08 -51.58
CA ASN A 195 0.29 -137.63 -51.80
C ASN A 195 1.16 -136.98 -50.71
N ASP A 196 1.99 -136.00 -51.06
CA ASP A 196 2.92 -135.39 -50.12
C ASP A 196 2.28 -134.63 -48.96
N ASN A 197 2.94 -134.65 -47.80
CA ASN A 197 2.56 -133.84 -46.62
C ASN A 197 3.10 -132.40 -46.70
N GLU A 198 4.08 -132.14 -47.58
CA GLU A 198 4.78 -130.87 -47.68
C GLU A 198 3.86 -129.69 -47.98
N THR A 199 2.84 -129.87 -48.83
CA THR A 199 1.87 -128.82 -49.17
C THR A 199 1.05 -128.34 -47.96
N LEU A 200 0.70 -129.24 -47.04
CA LEU A 200 0.00 -128.90 -45.79
C LEU A 200 0.93 -128.24 -44.76
N ILE A 201 2.21 -128.60 -44.77
CA ILE A 201 3.23 -128.02 -43.89
C ILE A 201 3.62 -126.62 -44.38
N HIS A 202 3.83 -126.44 -45.69
CA HIS A 202 4.08 -125.17 -46.34
C HIS A 202 2.93 -124.17 -46.11
N THR A 203 1.69 -124.58 -46.36
CA THR A 203 0.52 -123.72 -46.13
C THR A 203 0.26 -123.43 -44.65
N LEU A 204 0.80 -124.22 -43.72
CA LEU A 204 0.83 -123.87 -42.30
C LEU A 204 1.92 -122.82 -42.01
N GLN A 205 3.13 -123.00 -42.52
CA GLN A 205 4.26 -122.07 -42.38
C GLN A 205 3.95 -120.69 -42.97
N GLU A 206 3.33 -120.63 -44.16
CA GLU A 206 2.84 -119.38 -44.76
C GLU A 206 1.87 -118.62 -43.83
N LYS A 207 1.07 -119.34 -43.03
CA LYS A 207 0.15 -118.72 -42.06
C LYS A 207 0.84 -118.29 -40.77
N GLU A 208 1.98 -118.86 -40.41
CA GLU A 208 2.79 -118.37 -39.29
C GLU A 208 3.50 -117.07 -39.69
N VAL A 209 4.16 -117.04 -40.84
CA VAL A 209 4.82 -115.82 -41.40
C VAL A 209 3.83 -114.66 -41.55
N LEU A 210 2.57 -114.93 -41.92
CA LEU A 210 1.53 -113.91 -42.00
C LEU A 210 1.14 -113.34 -40.62
N GLU A 211 1.04 -114.15 -39.56
CA GLU A 211 0.73 -113.66 -38.21
C GLU A 211 1.89 -112.82 -37.63
N ASP A 212 3.15 -113.18 -37.92
CA ASP A 212 4.32 -112.37 -37.58
C ASP A 212 4.27 -110.98 -38.25
N LEU A 213 3.98 -110.94 -39.56
CA LEU A 213 3.80 -109.69 -40.30
C LEU A 213 2.61 -108.85 -39.77
N TYR A 214 1.52 -109.48 -39.31
CA TYR A 214 0.43 -108.77 -38.63
C TYR A 214 0.87 -108.20 -37.27
N ALA A 215 1.68 -108.93 -36.49
CA ALA A 215 2.23 -108.45 -35.22
C ALA A 215 3.18 -107.26 -35.42
N GLU A 216 4.05 -107.30 -36.43
CA GLU A 216 4.90 -106.16 -36.80
C GLU A 216 4.09 -104.94 -37.26
N ASN A 217 3.09 -105.13 -38.12
CA ASN A 217 2.22 -104.06 -38.60
C ASN A 217 1.43 -103.41 -37.44
N SER A 218 0.92 -104.20 -36.50
CA SER A 218 0.28 -103.71 -35.27
C SER A 218 1.23 -102.86 -34.41
N LYS A 219 2.47 -103.34 -34.22
CA LYS A 219 3.54 -102.61 -33.51
C LYS A 219 3.89 -101.29 -34.20
N LEU A 220 3.97 -101.27 -35.53
CA LEU A 220 4.22 -100.07 -36.34
C LEU A 220 3.05 -99.08 -36.25
N ALA A 221 1.80 -99.54 -36.32
CA ALA A 221 0.61 -98.70 -36.14
C ALA A 221 0.59 -98.04 -34.74
N GLY A 222 0.98 -98.78 -33.69
CA GLY A 222 1.13 -98.24 -32.34
C GLY A 222 2.23 -97.16 -32.23
N LEU A 223 3.35 -97.32 -32.95
CA LEU A 223 4.41 -96.31 -33.03
C LEU A 223 3.95 -95.06 -33.81
N LEU A 224 3.24 -95.23 -34.92
CA LEU A 224 2.66 -94.12 -35.69
C LEU A 224 1.65 -93.31 -34.87
N CYS A 225 0.81 -93.96 -34.04
CA CYS A 225 -0.09 -93.27 -33.13
C CYS A 225 0.67 -92.45 -32.07
N LYS A 226 1.75 -93.00 -31.49
CA LYS A 226 2.63 -92.26 -30.56
C LYS A 226 3.28 -91.05 -31.22
N LEU A 227 3.76 -91.20 -32.46
CA LEU A 227 4.39 -90.11 -33.22
C LEU A 227 3.39 -88.99 -33.56
N ARG A 228 2.15 -89.34 -33.94
CA ARG A 228 1.06 -88.38 -34.18
C ARG A 228 0.64 -87.64 -32.89
N ALA A 229 0.58 -88.34 -31.76
CA ALA A 229 0.31 -87.71 -30.47
C ALA A 229 1.43 -86.74 -30.07
N PHE A 230 2.69 -87.12 -30.26
CA PHE A 230 3.85 -86.29 -29.94
C PHE A 230 3.99 -85.06 -30.85
N SER A 231 3.69 -85.18 -32.15
CA SER A 231 3.69 -84.03 -33.06
C SER A 231 2.57 -83.04 -32.72
N HIS A 232 1.36 -83.52 -32.39
CA HIS A 232 0.27 -82.68 -31.91
C HIS A 232 0.62 -81.97 -30.58
N TRP A 233 1.20 -82.68 -29.61
CA TRP A 233 1.67 -82.11 -28.34
C TRP A 233 2.72 -81.01 -28.55
N ARG A 234 3.68 -81.21 -29.45
CA ARG A 234 4.66 -80.18 -29.84
C ARG A 234 4.01 -78.94 -30.47
N LEU A 235 2.99 -79.11 -31.31
CA LEU A 235 2.24 -77.99 -31.90
C LEU A 235 1.47 -77.19 -30.84
N VAL A 236 0.75 -77.88 -29.94
CA VAL A 236 -0.01 -77.23 -28.86
C VAL A 236 0.91 -76.45 -27.91
N ILE A 237 2.06 -77.00 -27.51
CA ILE A 237 3.04 -76.27 -26.68
C ILE A 237 3.67 -75.09 -27.43
N GLY A 238 3.92 -75.21 -28.74
CA GLY A 238 4.36 -74.08 -29.56
C GLY A 238 3.34 -72.93 -29.58
N GLN A 239 2.07 -73.27 -29.77
CA GLN A 239 0.95 -72.33 -29.75
C GLN A 239 0.77 -71.68 -28.37
N GLU A 240 0.85 -72.46 -27.29
CA GLU A 240 0.72 -71.95 -25.92
C GLU A 240 1.82 -70.95 -25.56
N LYS A 241 3.07 -71.18 -25.99
CA LYS A 241 4.18 -70.23 -25.81
C LYS A 241 3.92 -68.92 -26.53
N LEU A 242 3.58 -68.97 -27.82
CA LEU A 242 3.28 -67.78 -28.62
C LEU A 242 2.08 -67.00 -28.05
N GLN A 243 1.06 -67.68 -27.51
CA GLN A 243 -0.07 -67.04 -26.82
C GLN A 243 0.35 -66.34 -25.53
N LYS A 244 1.23 -66.94 -24.73
CA LYS A 244 1.78 -66.31 -23.50
C LYS A 244 2.63 -65.09 -23.82
N GLU A 245 3.50 -65.20 -24.82
CA GLU A 245 4.33 -64.08 -25.31
C GLU A 245 3.46 -62.94 -25.84
N LEU A 246 2.44 -63.23 -26.66
CA LEU A 246 1.49 -62.23 -27.16
C LEU A 246 0.75 -61.50 -26.02
N LEU A 247 0.24 -62.23 -25.03
CA LEU A 247 -0.43 -61.64 -23.86
C LEU A 247 0.52 -60.77 -23.03
N GLN A 248 1.79 -61.19 -22.89
CA GLN A 248 2.82 -60.39 -22.20
C GLN A 248 3.14 -59.09 -22.97
N TRP A 249 3.25 -59.15 -24.30
CA TRP A 249 3.43 -57.95 -25.13
C TRP A 249 2.24 -57.00 -25.05
N GLN A 250 1.00 -57.51 -25.10
CA GLN A 250 -0.21 -56.70 -24.95
C GLN A 250 -0.29 -56.03 -23.57
N LEU A 251 0.03 -56.75 -22.50
CA LEU A 251 0.08 -56.19 -21.14
C LEU A 251 1.15 -55.09 -21.01
N ASN A 252 2.34 -55.31 -21.60
CA ASN A 252 3.41 -54.31 -21.66
C ASN A 252 2.98 -53.07 -22.45
N GLU A 253 2.31 -53.24 -23.59
CA GLU A 253 1.79 -52.14 -24.42
C GLU A 253 0.78 -51.28 -23.65
N VAL A 254 -0.18 -51.91 -22.95
CA VAL A 254 -1.14 -51.21 -22.09
C VAL A 254 -0.44 -50.49 -20.93
N SER A 255 0.55 -51.12 -20.29
CA SER A 255 1.36 -50.49 -19.23
C SER A 255 2.11 -49.25 -19.74
N CYS A 256 2.73 -49.34 -20.91
CA CYS A 256 3.44 -48.22 -21.54
C CYS A 256 2.49 -47.09 -21.94
N LYS A 257 1.32 -47.40 -22.51
CA LYS A 257 0.27 -46.41 -22.82
C LYS A 257 -0.22 -45.70 -21.55
N SER A 258 -0.46 -46.44 -20.48
CA SER A 258 -0.88 -45.87 -19.18
C SER A 258 0.17 -44.92 -18.60
N LYS A 259 1.45 -45.31 -18.61
CA LYS A 259 2.58 -44.46 -18.17
C LYS A 259 2.73 -43.20 -19.04
N ALA A 260 2.60 -43.33 -20.37
CA ALA A 260 2.67 -42.18 -21.27
C ALA A 260 1.54 -41.17 -21.03
N LEU A 261 0.32 -41.65 -20.78
CA LEU A 261 -0.81 -40.79 -20.39
C LEU A 261 -0.58 -40.13 -19.03
N GLN A 262 -0.07 -40.86 -18.03
CA GLN A 262 0.26 -40.29 -16.72
C GLN A 262 1.29 -39.16 -16.82
N VAL A 263 2.37 -39.36 -17.60
CA VAL A 263 3.40 -38.32 -17.85
C VAL A 263 2.80 -37.12 -18.59
N LYS A 264 1.90 -37.35 -19.57
CA LYS A 264 1.19 -36.27 -20.28
C LYS A 264 0.34 -35.44 -19.32
N THR A 265 -0.50 -36.06 -18.49
CA THR A 265 -1.32 -35.35 -17.50
C THR A 265 -0.48 -34.56 -16.49
N ILE A 266 0.64 -35.13 -16.01
CA ILE A 266 1.58 -34.40 -15.13
C ILE A 266 2.20 -33.20 -15.88
N SER A 267 2.55 -33.34 -17.16
CA SER A 267 3.09 -32.22 -17.95
C SER A 267 2.05 -31.10 -18.18
N GLU A 268 0.78 -31.45 -18.42
CA GLU A 268 -0.33 -30.51 -18.58
C GLU A 268 -0.64 -29.78 -17.27
N GLN A 269 -0.65 -30.49 -16.13
CA GLN A 269 -0.79 -29.90 -14.80
C GLN A 269 0.34 -28.91 -14.48
N ASN A 270 1.59 -29.27 -14.82
CA ASN A 270 2.75 -28.38 -14.66
C ASN A 270 2.71 -27.16 -15.60
N GLU A 271 2.07 -27.26 -16.77
CA GLU A 271 1.85 -26.11 -17.66
C GLU A 271 0.79 -25.15 -17.09
N ILE A 272 -0.28 -25.69 -16.51
CA ILE A 272 -1.33 -24.90 -15.82
C ILE A 272 -0.75 -24.18 -14.61
N ALA A 273 0.01 -24.87 -13.76
CA ALA A 273 0.66 -24.28 -12.58
C ALA A 273 1.59 -23.11 -12.98
N ARG A 274 2.45 -23.30 -14.00
CA ARG A 274 3.33 -22.23 -14.50
C ARG A 274 2.59 -21.03 -15.09
N LYS A 275 1.41 -21.23 -15.68
CA LYS A 275 0.56 -20.12 -16.13
C LYS A 275 0.02 -19.33 -14.94
N GLN A 276 -0.46 -20.02 -13.91
CA GLN A 276 -0.93 -19.40 -12.66
C GLN A 276 0.19 -18.62 -11.94
N GLU A 277 1.39 -19.20 -11.83
CA GLU A 277 2.59 -18.50 -11.32
C GLU A 277 2.92 -17.24 -12.14
N LEU A 278 2.92 -17.37 -13.47
CA LEU A 278 3.25 -16.28 -14.39
C LEU A 278 2.21 -15.16 -14.38
N ASP A 279 0.93 -15.47 -14.21
CA ASP A 279 -0.14 -14.49 -14.09
C ASP A 279 -0.13 -13.79 -12.72
N ALA A 280 0.11 -14.53 -11.62
CA ALA A 280 0.31 -13.93 -10.29
C ALA A 280 1.54 -12.98 -10.26
N VAL A 281 2.62 -13.31 -10.98
CA VAL A 281 3.78 -12.44 -11.15
C VAL A 281 3.45 -11.17 -11.96
N LYS A 282 2.57 -11.24 -12.97
CA LYS A 282 2.06 -10.04 -13.66
C LYS A 282 1.26 -9.15 -12.72
N GLU A 283 0.36 -9.72 -11.93
CA GLU A 283 -0.48 -8.97 -10.99
C GLU A 283 0.39 -8.26 -9.94
N ALA A 284 1.36 -8.97 -9.34
CA ALA A 284 2.33 -8.37 -8.42
C ALA A 284 3.17 -7.26 -9.10
N MET A 285 3.58 -7.44 -10.36
CA MET A 285 4.32 -6.41 -11.12
C MET A 285 3.46 -5.17 -11.41
N LEU A 286 2.17 -5.34 -11.71
CA LEU A 286 1.22 -4.25 -11.90
C LEU A 286 0.97 -3.48 -10.59
N GLN A 287 0.84 -4.21 -9.46
CA GLN A 287 0.70 -3.61 -8.14
C GLN A 287 1.93 -2.76 -7.79
N CYS A 288 3.13 -3.35 -7.83
CA CYS A 288 4.40 -2.65 -7.62
C CYS A 288 4.58 -1.42 -8.53
N LYS A 289 4.09 -1.48 -9.77
CA LYS A 289 4.11 -0.32 -10.69
C LYS A 289 3.16 0.79 -10.23
N SER A 290 1.97 0.45 -9.72
CA SER A 290 1.02 1.42 -9.18
C SER A 290 1.53 2.07 -7.89
N ASP A 291 2.21 1.28 -7.04
CA ASP A 291 2.83 1.76 -5.80
C ASP A 291 4.04 2.66 -6.10
N TYR A 292 4.86 2.30 -7.08
CA TYR A 292 5.94 3.16 -7.58
C TYR A 292 5.40 4.53 -8.06
N GLU A 293 4.37 4.55 -8.90
CA GLU A 293 3.77 5.82 -9.36
C GLU A 293 3.01 6.57 -8.25
N HIS A 294 2.57 5.89 -7.18
CA HIS A 294 2.06 6.56 -5.98
C HIS A 294 3.18 7.24 -5.19
N ILE A 295 4.25 6.52 -4.84
CA ILE A 295 5.42 7.03 -4.12
C ILE A 295 6.09 8.16 -4.90
N ARG A 296 6.24 8.01 -6.22
CA ARG A 296 6.77 9.05 -7.12
C ARG A 296 5.95 10.34 -7.08
N ARG A 297 4.61 10.25 -7.04
CA ARG A 297 3.73 11.41 -6.85
C ARG A 297 3.89 12.03 -5.46
N GLN A 298 4.01 11.23 -4.40
CA GLN A 298 4.31 11.75 -3.05
C GLN A 298 5.64 12.51 -3.01
N ILE A 299 6.71 11.96 -3.59
CA ILE A 299 8.04 12.60 -3.63
C ILE A 299 7.98 13.95 -4.37
N ILE A 300 7.28 14.04 -5.50
CA ILE A 300 7.07 15.30 -6.23
C ILE A 300 6.33 16.32 -5.35
N GLN A 301 5.26 15.91 -4.66
CA GLN A 301 4.52 16.80 -3.76
C GLN A 301 5.34 17.26 -2.54
N GLN A 302 6.20 16.41 -1.98
CA GLN A 302 7.09 16.81 -0.87
C GLN A 302 8.18 17.76 -1.35
N SER A 303 8.77 17.51 -2.52
CA SER A 303 9.75 18.39 -3.16
C SER A 303 9.17 19.79 -3.41
N GLN A 304 7.96 19.87 -3.97
CA GLN A 304 7.23 21.13 -4.16
C GLN A 304 6.98 21.86 -2.83
N LYS A 305 6.54 21.15 -1.79
CA LYS A 305 6.33 21.74 -0.46
C LYS A 305 7.61 22.28 0.18
N LEU A 306 8.74 21.58 0.02
CA LEU A 306 10.05 22.05 0.47
C LEU A 306 10.46 23.31 -0.30
N GLN A 307 10.35 23.31 -1.63
CA GLN A 307 10.63 24.47 -2.46
C GLN A 307 9.75 25.68 -2.10
N ASP A 308 8.46 25.49 -1.81
CA ASP A 308 7.57 26.56 -1.33
C ASP A 308 7.94 27.07 0.06
N VAL A 309 8.56 26.24 0.92
CA VAL A 309 9.05 26.65 2.25
C VAL A 309 10.37 27.40 2.12
N GLU A 310 11.27 26.97 1.25
CA GLU A 310 12.51 27.69 0.90
C GLU A 310 12.19 29.06 0.29
N HIS A 311 11.30 29.14 -0.70
CA HIS A 311 10.86 30.40 -1.29
C HIS A 311 10.13 31.31 -0.30
N ARG A 312 9.53 30.78 0.77
CA ARG A 312 8.95 31.59 1.85
C ARG A 312 10.03 32.07 2.83
N SER A 313 10.92 31.18 3.29
CA SER A 313 11.99 31.55 4.23
C SER A 313 12.98 32.56 3.62
N ALA A 314 13.24 32.50 2.32
CA ALA A 314 14.03 33.50 1.59
C ALA A 314 13.37 34.89 1.60
N ARG A 315 12.06 34.97 1.34
CA ARG A 315 11.30 36.23 1.39
C ARG A 315 11.19 36.79 2.82
N ASP A 316 10.96 35.92 3.80
CA ASP A 316 10.95 36.31 5.22
C ASP A 316 12.32 36.83 5.67
N ALA A 317 13.42 36.25 5.18
CA ALA A 317 14.78 36.71 5.45
C ALA A 317 15.08 38.07 4.78
N GLN A 318 14.68 38.25 3.51
CA GLN A 318 14.79 39.54 2.81
C GLN A 318 14.02 40.64 3.55
N SER A 319 12.75 40.40 3.90
CA SER A 319 11.92 41.37 4.63
C SER A 319 12.49 41.72 6.02
N ARG A 320 13.11 40.76 6.72
CA ARG A 320 13.85 41.04 7.96
C ARG A 320 15.09 41.90 7.71
N GLN A 321 15.86 41.61 6.67
CA GLN A 321 17.06 42.38 6.31
C GLN A 321 16.73 43.84 5.93
N GLU A 322 15.62 44.06 5.22
CA GLU A 322 15.07 45.39 4.92
C GLU A 322 14.63 46.13 6.19
N LEU A 323 13.96 45.44 7.11
CA LEU A 323 13.53 46.04 8.38
C LEU A 323 14.73 46.34 9.31
N GLU A 324 15.79 45.51 9.26
CA GLU A 324 17.05 45.74 9.96
C GLU A 324 17.88 46.88 9.36
N SER A 325 17.89 47.06 8.04
CA SER A 325 18.56 48.22 7.42
C SER A 325 17.85 49.53 7.72
N LEU A 326 16.51 49.56 7.68
CA LEU A 326 15.71 50.72 8.10
C LEU A 326 15.90 51.05 9.59
N ARG A 327 15.95 50.04 10.47
CA ARG A 327 16.29 50.25 11.90
C ARG A 327 17.70 50.82 12.07
N ARG A 328 18.68 50.32 11.32
CA ARG A 328 20.05 50.82 11.39
C ARG A 328 20.14 52.27 10.94
N GLN A 329 19.53 52.60 9.79
CA GLN A 329 19.47 53.97 9.28
C GLN A 329 18.80 54.93 10.27
N SER A 330 17.72 54.50 10.95
CA SER A 330 17.06 55.31 11.99
C SER A 330 17.92 55.49 13.25
N LEU A 331 18.80 54.54 13.58
CA LEU A 331 19.75 54.66 14.69
C LEU A 331 20.96 55.51 14.32
N GLU A 332 21.47 55.39 13.09
CA GLU A 332 22.53 56.24 12.52
C GLU A 332 22.08 57.71 12.49
N GLN A 333 20.86 57.99 12.02
CA GLN A 333 20.25 59.32 12.09
C GLN A 333 20.11 59.83 13.53
N LEU A 334 19.63 59.01 14.46
CA LEU A 334 19.50 59.41 15.86
C LEU A 334 20.86 59.67 16.51
N GLN A 335 21.91 58.96 16.12
CA GLN A 335 23.28 59.18 16.58
C GLN A 335 23.82 60.52 16.07
N GLU A 336 23.68 60.84 14.77
CA GLU A 336 24.05 62.14 14.20
C GLU A 336 23.32 63.30 14.91
N ASP A 337 22.01 63.12 15.16
CA ASP A 337 21.13 64.07 15.85
C ASP A 337 21.52 64.23 17.35
N VAL A 338 22.17 63.24 17.96
CA VAL A 338 22.77 63.33 19.31
C VAL A 338 24.15 63.99 19.27
N GLU A 339 25.02 63.64 18.33
CA GLU A 339 26.37 64.21 18.19
C GLU A 339 26.34 65.72 17.88
N ASP A 340 25.38 66.19 17.08
CA ASP A 340 25.10 67.62 16.88
C ASP A 340 24.59 68.29 18.17
N ARG A 341 23.63 67.69 18.89
CA ARG A 341 23.17 68.24 20.18
C ARG A 341 24.30 68.31 21.22
N GLU A 342 25.14 67.30 21.32
CA GLU A 342 26.33 67.33 22.17
C GLU A 342 27.33 68.39 21.75
N SER A 343 27.50 68.63 20.44
CA SER A 343 28.38 69.68 19.92
C SER A 343 27.85 71.08 20.26
N ARG A 344 26.53 71.28 20.16
CA ARG A 344 25.84 72.51 20.62
C ARG A 344 25.95 72.70 22.13
N LEU A 345 25.76 71.64 22.92
CA LEU A 345 25.92 71.67 24.37
C LEU A 345 27.36 71.99 24.78
N ARG A 346 28.37 71.40 24.13
CA ARG A 346 29.80 71.73 24.33
C ARG A 346 30.07 73.21 24.05
N ALA A 347 29.51 73.78 22.98
CA ALA A 347 29.63 75.20 22.67
C ALA A 347 28.98 76.11 23.73
N LEU A 348 27.79 75.76 24.22
CA LEU A 348 27.09 76.50 25.29
C LEU A 348 27.84 76.43 26.63
N SER A 349 28.36 75.26 27.02
CA SER A 349 29.19 75.11 28.22
C SER A 349 30.47 75.95 28.14
N ALA A 350 31.13 76.00 26.99
CA ALA A 350 32.30 76.85 26.77
C ALA A 350 31.98 78.35 26.88
N GLN A 351 30.81 78.78 26.40
CA GLN A 351 30.33 80.16 26.60
C GLN A 351 30.03 80.45 28.08
N LEU A 352 29.41 79.51 28.80
CA LEU A 352 29.11 79.65 30.22
C LEU A 352 30.38 79.73 31.08
N GLU A 353 31.39 78.90 30.79
CA GLU A 353 32.72 79.00 31.42
C GLU A 353 33.40 80.34 31.15
N LYS A 354 33.34 80.86 29.92
CA LYS A 354 33.89 82.17 29.56
C LYS A 354 33.21 83.28 30.36
N ASN A 355 31.88 83.26 30.44
CA ASN A 355 31.10 84.22 31.21
C ASN A 355 31.42 84.12 32.73
N SER A 356 31.58 82.90 33.27
CA SER A 356 32.01 82.70 34.66
C SER A 356 33.36 83.37 34.92
N LYS A 357 34.37 83.09 34.09
CA LYS A 357 35.72 83.66 34.19
C LYS A 357 35.72 85.19 34.05
N GLU A 358 34.88 85.75 33.18
CA GLU A 358 34.68 87.21 33.07
C GLU A 358 34.02 87.81 34.32
N THR A 359 33.02 87.15 34.90
CA THR A 359 32.39 87.62 36.16
C THR A 359 33.31 87.50 37.37
N GLU A 360 34.14 86.46 37.47
CA GLU A 360 35.18 86.35 38.51
C GLU A 360 36.21 87.49 38.40
N LEU A 361 36.70 87.79 37.18
CA LEU A 361 37.61 88.90 36.94
C LEU A 361 36.97 90.26 37.28
N TRP A 362 35.67 90.43 37.00
CA TRP A 362 34.92 91.62 37.39
C TRP A 362 34.79 91.75 38.91
N GLN A 363 34.43 90.65 39.61
CA GLN A 363 34.36 90.61 41.08
C GLN A 363 35.72 90.91 41.72
N GLN A 364 36.83 90.35 41.18
CA GLN A 364 38.17 90.64 41.67
C GLN A 364 38.56 92.12 41.50
N ARG A 365 38.23 92.75 40.37
CA ARG A 365 38.44 94.20 40.17
C ARG A 365 37.65 95.01 41.19
N ASN A 366 36.35 94.72 41.33
CA ASN A 366 35.46 95.43 42.25
C ASN A 366 35.91 95.26 43.71
N HIS A 367 36.33 94.07 44.12
CA HIS A 367 36.89 93.80 45.46
C HIS A 367 38.19 94.58 45.73
N LYS A 368 39.08 94.71 44.73
CA LYS A 368 40.29 95.56 44.83
C LYS A 368 39.92 97.04 44.98
N GLN A 369 38.91 97.50 44.25
CA GLN A 369 38.42 98.88 44.28
C GLN A 369 37.75 99.21 45.63
N ILE A 370 36.94 98.31 46.17
CA ILE A 370 36.36 98.39 47.52
C ILE A 370 37.46 98.43 48.60
N LYS A 371 38.53 97.62 48.46
CA LYS A 371 39.68 97.67 49.37
C LYS A 371 40.41 99.01 49.32
N HIS A 372 40.58 99.61 48.15
CA HIS A 372 41.20 100.93 47.99
C HIS A 372 40.38 102.03 48.68
N VAL A 373 39.06 102.08 48.43
CA VAL A 373 38.15 103.07 49.07
C VAL A 373 38.10 102.88 50.60
N ARG A 374 38.12 101.64 51.10
CA ARG A 374 38.23 101.38 52.55
C ARG A 374 39.55 101.88 53.15
N GLY A 375 40.66 101.83 52.40
CA GLY A 375 41.94 102.40 52.79
C GLY A 375 41.88 103.93 52.90
N GLN A 376 41.35 104.60 51.87
CA GLN A 376 41.17 106.06 51.87
C GLN A 376 40.31 106.53 53.05
N LEU A 377 39.17 105.87 53.31
CA LEU A 377 38.30 106.16 54.46
C LEU A 377 38.98 105.96 55.83
N HIS A 378 39.95 105.04 55.93
CA HIS A 378 40.72 104.86 57.15
C HIS A 378 41.74 105.99 57.36
N GLN A 379 42.37 106.47 56.29
CA GLN A 379 43.34 107.57 56.31
C GLN A 379 42.67 108.93 56.59
N GLU A 380 41.51 109.19 55.99
CA GLU A 380 40.62 110.31 56.37
C GLU A 380 40.26 110.29 57.85
N ARG A 381 39.97 109.10 58.40
CA ARG A 381 39.63 108.94 59.81
C ARG A 381 40.82 109.21 60.73
N SER A 382 42.03 108.75 60.41
CA SER A 382 43.21 109.01 61.24
C SER A 382 43.57 110.50 61.24
N LEU A 383 43.54 111.17 60.08
CA LEU A 383 43.79 112.61 59.99
C LEU A 383 42.78 113.43 60.79
N LYS A 384 41.50 113.04 60.81
CA LYS A 384 40.50 113.66 61.69
C LYS A 384 40.79 113.43 63.18
N GLN A 385 41.19 112.22 63.58
CA GLN A 385 41.56 111.96 64.99
C GLN A 385 42.81 112.76 65.42
N GLU A 386 43.78 112.92 64.53
CA GLU A 386 44.98 113.73 64.76
C GLU A 386 44.65 115.23 64.88
N ALA A 387 43.72 115.75 64.06
CA ALA A 387 43.22 117.11 64.18
C ALA A 387 42.50 117.37 65.53
N PHE A 388 41.66 116.44 66.01
CA PHE A 388 41.03 116.56 67.33
C PHE A 388 42.06 116.59 68.47
N GLN A 389 43.10 115.76 68.42
CA GLN A 389 44.17 115.75 69.44
C GLN A 389 44.98 117.07 69.51
N GLN A 390 45.00 117.87 68.44
CA GLN A 390 45.59 119.22 68.50
C GLN A 390 44.69 120.24 69.22
N VAL A 391 43.37 120.07 69.17
CA VAL A 391 42.41 120.92 69.91
C VAL A 391 42.49 120.65 71.41
N ASP A 392 42.56 119.38 71.83
CA ASP A 392 42.71 118.98 73.24
C ASP A 392 43.99 119.59 73.88
N LYS A 393 45.07 119.68 73.09
CA LYS A 393 46.35 120.31 73.49
C LYS A 393 46.26 121.83 73.68
N LEU A 394 45.30 122.50 73.05
CA LEU A 394 45.08 123.95 73.23
C LEU A 394 44.17 124.22 74.44
N GLN A 395 43.12 123.43 74.64
CA GLN A 395 42.25 123.57 75.83
C GLN A 395 43.02 123.34 77.13
N SER A 396 43.92 122.34 77.16
CA SER A 396 44.72 122.00 78.34
C SER A 396 45.77 123.06 78.72
N GLN A 397 46.07 124.05 77.87
CA GLN A 397 46.93 125.18 78.23
C GLN A 397 46.17 126.28 79.01
N MET A 398 44.89 126.50 78.74
CA MET A 398 44.09 127.54 79.41
C MET A 398 43.85 127.27 80.90
N HIS A 399 43.58 126.02 81.29
CA HIS A 399 43.23 125.67 82.67
C HIS A 399 44.35 125.88 83.70
N ASN A 400 45.61 126.07 83.28
CA ASN A 400 46.77 126.16 84.18
C ASN A 400 47.07 127.58 84.71
N ILE A 401 46.22 128.57 84.42
CA ILE A 401 46.45 129.98 84.80
C ILE A 401 45.50 130.47 85.92
N GLU A 402 44.34 129.84 86.12
CA GLU A 402 43.28 130.41 86.97
C GLU A 402 43.27 129.92 88.44
N GLU A 403 43.83 128.75 88.77
CA GLU A 403 43.79 128.20 90.14
C GLU A 403 44.91 128.73 91.06
N SER A 404 44.79 130.00 91.46
CA SER A 404 45.55 130.57 92.59
C SER A 404 44.59 131.11 93.66
N LEU A 405 44.89 130.80 94.94
CA LEU A 405 43.95 130.75 96.09
C LEU A 405 42.89 129.65 95.90
N CYS A 406 42.68 128.68 96.81
CA CYS A 406 42.85 128.71 98.27
C CYS A 406 43.10 127.29 98.85
N LYS A 407 43.29 127.17 100.18
CA LYS A 407 43.50 125.88 100.88
C LYS A 407 42.39 125.59 101.90
N SER A 408 41.65 124.47 101.77
CA SER A 408 40.98 123.83 102.92
C SER A 408 40.51 122.39 102.63
N SER A 409 40.80 121.50 103.59
CA SER A 409 39.99 120.37 104.09
C SER A 409 39.11 119.49 103.16
N PHE A 410 39.60 118.25 102.95
CA PHE A 410 38.89 116.98 103.29
C PHE A 410 37.64 116.50 102.46
N PRO A 411 37.29 115.18 102.49
CA PRO A 411 36.86 114.49 101.26
C PRO A 411 35.61 113.58 101.37
N SER A 412 35.37 112.75 100.32
CA SER A 412 34.37 111.65 100.15
C SER A 412 33.07 112.07 99.44
N GLY A 413 32.36 111.21 98.70
CA GLY A 413 32.58 109.80 98.32
C GLY A 413 32.78 109.58 96.80
N LEU A 414 33.01 108.39 96.22
CA LEU A 414 32.63 107.00 96.57
C LEU A 414 31.09 106.77 96.51
N LEU A 415 30.53 105.77 95.82
CA LEU A 415 31.02 104.60 95.04
C LEU A 415 30.29 104.54 93.64
N ARG A 416 30.33 103.55 92.73
CA ARG A 416 30.72 102.11 92.80
C ARG A 416 31.00 101.47 91.41
N ASN A 417 32.19 100.86 91.27
CA ASN A 417 32.53 99.52 90.72
C ASN A 417 31.72 98.97 89.51
N ASN A 418 32.33 98.66 88.35
CA ASN A 418 33.01 97.37 87.97
C ASN A 418 32.04 96.23 87.55
N SER A 419 32.36 95.27 86.65
CA SER A 419 33.52 95.02 85.75
C SER A 419 33.35 93.70 84.96
N VAL A 420 34.28 93.42 84.02
CA VAL A 420 34.80 92.07 83.64
C VAL A 420 33.83 91.18 82.78
N MET A 421 34.18 90.64 81.59
CA MET A 421 35.35 89.86 81.08
C MET A 421 35.30 88.38 81.55
N SER A 422 35.75 87.32 80.84
CA SER A 422 36.16 87.07 79.44
C SER A 422 36.40 85.54 79.24
N PHE A 423 36.77 85.11 78.02
CA PHE A 423 37.47 83.82 77.72
C PHE A 423 36.62 82.52 77.81
N THR A 424 36.92 81.34 77.21
CA THR A 424 37.87 80.90 76.16
C THR A 424 37.50 79.50 75.58
N ASN A 425 38.04 79.14 74.40
CA ASN A 425 38.49 77.81 73.95
C ASN A 425 37.53 76.62 73.62
N SER A 426 37.62 76.19 72.35
CA SER A 426 37.94 74.83 71.82
C SER A 426 37.01 73.59 71.91
N SER A 427 36.83 72.98 70.71
CA SER A 427 37.10 71.57 70.31
C SER A 427 36.09 70.39 70.46
N PHE A 428 35.61 69.93 69.28
CA PHE A 428 35.62 68.55 68.72
C PHE A 428 34.64 67.42 69.18
N ILE A 429 34.59 66.35 68.34
CA ILE A 429 33.99 64.97 68.50
C ILE A 429 32.46 64.86 68.26
N ASN A 430 31.85 63.87 67.54
CA ASN A 430 32.22 62.81 66.55
C ASN A 430 30.95 62.48 65.66
N THR A 431 30.77 61.54 64.68
CA THR A 431 31.30 60.20 64.23
C THR A 431 30.85 58.96 65.05
N THR A 432 30.62 57.73 64.54
CA THR A 432 30.71 57.05 63.21
C THR A 432 29.30 56.79 62.57
N ASP A 433 28.86 55.78 61.78
CA ASP A 433 29.20 54.40 61.28
C ASP A 433 28.87 54.31 59.74
N GLU A 434 29.07 53.27 58.89
CA GLU A 434 29.25 51.79 58.89
C GLU A 434 27.94 50.93 59.00
N LEU A 435 27.78 49.69 58.48
CA LEU A 435 28.72 48.60 58.11
C LEU A 435 28.14 47.58 57.04
N ASN A 436 28.98 47.06 56.11
CA ASN A 436 28.82 45.88 55.20
C ASN A 436 27.63 45.86 54.19
N ASN A 437 27.70 45.24 52.99
CA ASN A 437 28.63 44.30 52.31
C ASN A 437 28.44 44.43 50.75
N THR A 438 29.14 43.81 49.78
CA THR A 438 30.18 42.75 49.71
C THR A 438 31.17 43.07 48.54
N GLU A 439 31.54 42.11 47.66
CA GLU A 439 32.58 42.24 46.62
C GLU A 439 32.11 41.93 45.18
N SER A 440 32.98 42.31 44.22
CA SER A 440 33.20 41.71 42.90
C SER A 440 32.23 42.06 41.75
N GLY A 441 32.82 42.16 40.56
CA GLY A 441 32.13 42.15 39.28
C GLY A 441 33.08 41.61 38.21
N TRP A 442 32.54 41.20 37.05
CA TRP A 442 33.27 41.00 35.80
C TRP A 442 32.30 41.12 34.62
N ARG A 443 32.82 40.99 33.40
CA ARG A 443 32.13 41.22 32.12
C ARG A 443 31.68 39.88 31.49
N GLU A 444 30.85 39.98 30.45
CA GLU A 444 30.64 39.02 29.34
C GLU A 444 29.39 38.09 29.35
N SER A 445 28.37 38.58 28.65
CA SER A 445 27.87 38.02 27.37
C SER A 445 26.87 36.84 27.34
N TRP A 446 26.07 36.89 26.26
CA TRP A 446 25.17 35.88 25.68
C TRP A 446 23.74 35.71 26.24
N THR A 447 22.90 35.18 25.36
CA THR A 447 21.42 35.08 25.34
C THR A 447 20.98 33.61 25.62
N PRO A 448 19.69 33.18 25.57
CA PRO A 448 18.45 33.86 25.14
C PRO A 448 17.21 33.63 26.05
N LEU A 449 16.03 34.02 25.56
CA LEU A 449 14.72 33.80 26.21
C LEU A 449 14.33 32.31 26.27
N ASP A 450 13.53 31.98 27.28
CA ASP A 450 12.89 30.68 27.49
C ASP A 450 11.82 30.35 26.42
N ARG A 451 11.54 29.06 26.20
CA ARG A 451 10.52 28.56 25.25
C ARG A 451 9.67 27.46 25.90
N PRO A 452 8.35 27.36 25.58
CA PRO A 452 7.47 26.39 26.21
C PRO A 452 7.83 24.94 25.85
N LYS A 453 7.61 24.04 26.81
CA LYS A 453 8.00 22.62 26.76
C LYS A 453 7.17 21.84 25.75
N THR A 454 7.83 21.01 24.92
CA THR A 454 7.19 20.00 24.07
C THR A 454 7.30 18.62 24.73
N ASN A 455 6.22 17.83 24.67
CA ASN A 455 6.16 16.51 25.32
C ASN A 455 6.84 15.42 24.47
N SER A 456 7.58 14.53 25.13
CA SER A 456 8.22 13.37 24.49
C SER A 456 7.28 12.15 24.49
N ASN A 457 6.55 11.95 23.40
CA ASN A 457 5.82 10.70 23.15
C ASN A 457 6.63 9.79 22.22
N ARG A 458 7.34 8.80 22.80
CA ARG A 458 7.93 7.68 22.04
C ARG A 458 6.82 6.75 21.55
N LEU A 459 6.43 6.85 20.29
CA LEU A 459 5.76 5.75 19.59
C LEU A 459 6.82 4.86 18.93
N ARG A 460 6.99 3.66 19.50
CA ARG A 460 7.84 2.60 18.95
C ARG A 460 6.93 1.61 18.21
N LEU A 461 6.88 1.72 16.89
CA LEU A 461 6.27 0.72 16.01
C LEU A 461 7.39 -0.19 15.48
N ASP A 462 7.67 -1.27 16.21
CA ASP A 462 8.41 -2.40 15.63
C ASP A 462 7.48 -3.17 14.70
N ILE A 463 8.01 -3.58 13.56
CA ILE A 463 7.34 -4.46 12.61
C ILE A 463 7.75 -5.89 12.95
N SER A 464 6.77 -6.80 13.10
CA SER A 464 7.05 -8.22 13.34
C SER A 464 6.04 -9.11 12.62
N GLU A 465 6.48 -9.57 11.45
CA GLU A 465 6.47 -10.98 11.04
C GLU A 465 5.21 -11.83 11.32
N THR A 466 4.39 -11.96 10.26
CA THR A 466 3.95 -13.25 9.70
C THR A 466 4.01 -14.50 10.59
N LEU A 467 2.86 -14.96 11.11
CA LEU A 467 2.59 -16.38 11.35
C LEU A 467 1.12 -16.76 11.12
N LEU A 468 0.92 -17.79 10.29
CA LEU A 468 -0.22 -18.70 10.20
C LEU A 468 0.34 -20.10 9.89
N PRO A 469 -0.39 -21.22 10.10
CA PRO A 469 -1.77 -21.33 10.59
C PRO A 469 -1.89 -22.16 11.89
N SER A 470 -3.09 -22.18 12.49
CA SER A 470 -3.52 -23.24 13.40
C SER A 470 -4.48 -24.21 12.69
N LEU A 471 -4.24 -25.50 12.87
CA LEU A 471 -5.11 -26.58 12.35
C LEU A 471 -6.36 -26.75 13.24
N SER A 472 -7.37 -27.44 12.72
CA SER A 472 -8.52 -27.90 13.51
C SER A 472 -9.03 -29.25 12.98
N ASP A 473 -8.52 -30.33 13.57
CA ASP A 473 -9.11 -31.66 13.40
C ASP A 473 -10.45 -31.75 14.15
N GLY A 474 -11.48 -32.30 13.49
CA GLY A 474 -12.88 -32.03 13.84
C GLY A 474 -13.84 -33.23 13.96
N ILE A 475 -13.34 -34.47 13.89
CA ILE A 475 -14.04 -35.73 14.23
C ILE A 475 -15.26 -36.12 13.35
N ALA A 476 -15.32 -37.39 12.96
CA ALA A 476 -16.46 -37.97 12.26
C ALA A 476 -17.61 -38.34 13.22
N SER A 477 -18.85 -38.28 12.74
CA SER A 477 -19.98 -38.98 13.38
C SER A 477 -20.71 -39.87 12.36
N SER A 478 -20.94 -41.12 12.74
CA SER A 478 -21.61 -42.13 11.93
C SER A 478 -23.07 -42.29 12.36
N SER A 479 -23.99 -42.38 11.40
CA SER A 479 -25.35 -42.85 11.67
C SER A 479 -25.91 -43.64 10.49
N HIS A 480 -26.13 -44.94 10.71
CA HIS A 480 -27.11 -45.70 9.91
C HIS A 480 -28.52 -45.21 10.28
N PRO A 481 -29.50 -45.43 9.38
CA PRO A 481 -30.48 -46.44 9.77
C PRO A 481 -30.95 -47.38 8.65
N SER A 482 -31.21 -48.62 9.08
CA SER A 482 -32.28 -49.53 8.63
C SER A 482 -32.53 -49.74 7.14
N TYR A 483 -32.25 -50.97 6.68
CA TYR A 483 -32.98 -51.61 5.58
C TYR A 483 -34.49 -51.54 5.80
N LYS A 484 -35.27 -51.33 4.72
CA LYS A 484 -36.64 -51.83 4.58
C LYS A 484 -36.83 -52.41 3.17
N ASN A 485 -37.57 -53.51 3.10
CA ASN A 485 -37.72 -54.31 1.89
C ASN A 485 -38.67 -53.63 0.89
N LEU A 486 -38.37 -53.69 -0.40
CA LEU A 486 -39.35 -53.60 -1.48
C LEU A 486 -39.12 -54.73 -2.49
N THR A 487 -40.22 -55.29 -2.99
CA THR A 487 -40.29 -56.58 -3.68
C THR A 487 -39.93 -56.52 -5.16
N LEU A 488 -39.43 -57.65 -5.69
CA LEU A 488 -39.32 -57.85 -7.14
C LEU A 488 -40.68 -57.73 -7.81
N GLY A 489 -40.76 -56.92 -8.87
CA GLY A 489 -41.79 -57.02 -9.91
C GLY A 489 -41.15 -57.59 -11.18
N HIS A 490 -41.53 -58.81 -11.57
CA HIS A 490 -41.08 -59.39 -12.84
C HIS A 490 -41.79 -58.75 -14.03
N LYS A 491 -41.01 -58.41 -15.06
CA LYS A 491 -41.34 -58.55 -16.48
C LYS A 491 -40.06 -58.69 -17.29
#